data_AF-A0A2K3K1V5-F1
#
_entry.id   AF-A0A2K3K1V5-F1
#
_cell.length_a   1.000
_cell.length_b   1.000
_cell.length_c   1.000
_cell.angle_alpha   90.00
_cell.angle_beta   90.00
_cell.angle_gamma   90.00
#
_symmetry.space_group_name_H-M   'P 1'
#
loop_
_entity.id
_entity.type
_entity.pdbx_description
1 polymer ?
#
loop_
_entity_poly.entity_id
_entity_poly.type
_entity_poly.pdbx_seq_one_letter_code
_entity_poly.pdbx_strand_id
1 'polypeptide(L)'
;MLHDLQPDCIVSDMAYPWTVESAAKLNIPRIYFYSSSYFSNCASYFVRKYRPHDDLVSDTQKFTIPCLPHTIEMTPLQLADWIRVKTSAT
;
A
#
# COMPACT_ATOMS: atom_id res chain seq x y z
N MET A 1 29.72 -3.90 4.50
CA MET A 1 28.27 -3.61 4.64
C MET A 1 28.02 -2.22 4.06
N LEU A 2 26.83 -1.92 3.52
CA LEU A 2 26.44 -0.74 2.72
C LEU A 2 27.34 0.53 2.76
N HIS A 3 27.78 0.97 3.94
CA HIS A 3 28.78 2.03 4.15
C HIS A 3 30.05 1.87 3.28
N ASP A 4 30.60 0.67 3.16
CA ASP A 4 31.85 0.41 2.44
C ASP A 4 31.72 0.61 0.92
N LEU A 5 30.48 0.58 0.41
CA LEU A 5 30.18 0.80 -1.01
C LEU A 5 30.10 2.29 -1.37
N GLN A 6 30.02 3.19 -0.39
CA GLN A 6 29.85 4.63 -0.58
C GLN A 6 28.78 5.00 -1.64
N PRO A 7 27.54 4.48 -1.51
CA PRO A 7 26.50 4.75 -2.50
C PRO A 7 26.02 6.20 -2.41
N ASP A 8 25.69 6.81 -3.55
CA ASP A 8 25.06 8.14 -3.59
C ASP A 8 23.54 8.11 -3.33
N CYS A 9 22.91 6.94 -3.45
CA CYS A 9 21.46 6.76 -3.32
C CYS A 9 21.12 5.30 -3.02
N ILE A 10 20.00 5.07 -2.33
CA ILE A 10 19.39 3.75 -2.17
C ILE A 10 18.07 3.72 -2.92
N VAL A 11 17.92 2.79 -3.86
CA VAL A 11 16.60 2.43 -4.40
C VAL A 11 16.17 1.13 -3.74
N SER A 12 15.04 1.15 -3.03
CA SER A 12 14.60 -0.03 -2.28
C SER A 12 13.08 -0.19 -2.31
N ASP A 13 12.67 -1.46 -2.28
CA ASP A 13 11.27 -1.90 -2.33
C ASP A 13 10.48 -1.50 -1.07
N MET A 14 9.14 -1.49 -1.18
CA MET A 14 8.22 -1.32 -0.06
C MET A 14 8.48 -2.30 1.10
N ALA A 15 8.87 -3.54 0.80
CA ALA A 15 9.13 -4.57 1.80
C ALA A 15 10.35 -4.28 2.70
N TYR A 16 11.16 -3.27 2.36
CA TYR A 16 12.34 -2.87 3.13
C TYR A 16 12.17 -1.46 3.74
N PRO A 17 11.22 -1.26 4.68
CA PRO A 17 11.02 0.05 5.30
C PRO A 17 12.27 0.52 6.06
N TRP A 18 13.02 -0.41 6.67
CA TRP A 18 14.26 -0.15 7.42
C TRP A 18 15.40 0.52 6.61
N THR A 19 15.28 0.55 5.29
CA THR A 19 16.25 1.24 4.42
C THR A 19 16.12 2.76 4.49
N VAL A 20 15.01 3.29 5.04
CA VAL A 20 14.88 4.73 5.34
C VAL A 20 15.95 5.15 6.35
N GLU A 21 16.05 4.42 7.46
CA GLU A 21 17.03 4.69 8.51
C GLU A 21 18.46 4.42 8.02
N SER A 22 18.64 3.43 7.14
CA SER A 22 19.95 3.15 6.54
C SER A 22 20.44 4.28 5.64
N ALA A 23 19.56 4.83 4.79
CA ALA A 23 19.87 5.98 3.95
C ALA A 23 20.16 7.24 4.78
N ALA A 24 19.35 7.47 5.83
CA ALA A 24 19.54 8.59 6.75
C ALA A 24 20.89 8.54 7.47
N LYS A 25 21.33 7.35 7.93
CA LYS A 25 22.65 7.16 8.57
C LYS A 25 23.82 7.45 7.62
N LEU A 26 23.65 7.23 6.33
CA LEU A 26 24.65 7.52 5.30
C LEU A 26 24.52 8.95 4.75
N ASN A 27 23.51 9.71 5.19
CA ASN A 27 23.18 11.04 4.67
C ASN A 27 22.96 11.07 3.15
N ILE A 28 22.27 10.06 2.62
CA ILE A 28 21.95 9.93 1.19
C ILE A 28 20.43 9.80 0.96
N PRO A 29 19.92 10.19 -0.22
CA PRO A 29 18.52 9.97 -0.56
C PRO A 29 18.17 8.47 -0.64
N ARG A 30 16.92 8.16 -0.27
CA ARG A 30 16.27 6.88 -0.57
C ARG A 30 15.13 7.10 -1.55
N ILE A 31 15.14 6.38 -2.66
CA ILE A 31 14.02 6.28 -3.59
C ILE A 31 13.19 5.05 -3.19
N TYR A 32 11.93 5.31 -2.85
CA TYR A 32 10.95 4.25 -2.65
C TYR A 32 10.51 3.70 -4.01
N PHE A 33 10.73 2.41 -4.22
CA PHE A 33 10.25 1.70 -5.39
C PHE A 33 9.07 0.81 -5.02
N TYR A 34 8.01 0.89 -5.82
CA TYR A 34 6.87 -0.02 -5.74
C TYR A 34 6.50 -0.44 -7.14
N SER A 35 6.58 -1.74 -7.41
CA SER A 35 6.42 -2.33 -8.74
C SER A 35 4.99 -2.25 -9.30
N SER A 36 4.02 -1.77 -8.51
CA SER A 36 2.63 -1.65 -8.92
C SER A 36 2.34 -0.36 -9.68
N SER A 37 1.21 -0.33 -10.39
CA SER A 37 0.75 0.89 -11.07
C SER A 37 0.32 1.96 -10.07
N TYR A 38 0.35 3.23 -10.51
CA TYR A 38 -0.14 4.35 -9.70
C TYR A 38 -1.62 4.17 -9.31
N PHE A 39 -2.43 3.67 -10.25
CA PHE A 39 -3.83 3.35 -10.01
C PHE A 39 -4.00 2.35 -8.87
N SER A 40 -3.28 1.21 -8.93
CA SER A 40 -3.35 0.16 -7.92
C SER A 40 -2.94 0.68 -6.53
N ASN A 41 -1.94 1.56 -6.46
CA ASN A 41 -1.49 2.16 -5.21
C ASN A 41 -2.56 3.11 -4.61
N CYS A 42 -3.12 4.00 -5.42
CA CYS A 42 -4.21 4.90 -4.99
C CYS A 42 -5.46 4.12 -4.56
N ALA A 43 -5.88 3.13 -5.36
CA ALA A 43 -7.01 2.26 -5.05
C ALA A 43 -6.81 1.54 -3.71
N SER A 44 -5.64 0.92 -3.52
CA SER A 44 -5.29 0.22 -2.28
C SER A 44 -5.29 1.17 -1.07
N TYR A 45 -4.77 2.38 -1.23
CA TYR A 45 -4.79 3.40 -0.18
C TYR A 45 -6.21 3.80 0.22
N PHE A 46 -7.07 4.12 -0.75
CA PHE A 46 -8.44 4.57 -0.47
C PHE A 46 -9.33 3.46 0.11
N VAL A 47 -9.20 2.22 -0.36
CA VAL A 47 -9.89 1.07 0.25
C VAL A 47 -9.47 0.89 1.70
N ARG A 48 -8.15 0.94 2.00
CA ARG A 48 -7.66 0.80 3.38
C ARG A 48 -8.09 1.95 4.29
N LYS A 49 -8.11 3.18 3.76
CA LYS A 49 -8.42 4.38 4.53
C LYS A 49 -9.91 4.52 4.85
N TYR A 50 -10.77 4.31 3.86
CA TYR A 50 -12.21 4.59 3.99
C TYR A 50 -13.06 3.34 4.18
N ARG A 51 -12.49 2.15 3.98
CA ARG A 51 -13.12 0.85 4.24
C ARG A 51 -14.55 0.74 3.67
N PRO A 52 -14.78 1.08 2.37
CA PRO A 52 -16.12 1.08 1.77
C PRO A 52 -16.78 -0.31 1.71
N HIS A 53 -16.02 -1.36 1.99
CA HIS A 53 -16.49 -2.75 2.03
C HIS A 53 -16.98 -3.22 3.41
N ASP A 54 -16.79 -2.44 4.48
CA ASP A 54 -17.01 -2.90 5.87
C ASP A 54 -18.48 -3.14 6.25
N ASP A 55 -19.42 -2.43 5.62
CA ASP A 55 -20.86 -2.46 5.93
C ASP A 55 -21.68 -3.26 4.92
N LEU A 56 -21.01 -3.99 4.01
CA LEU A 56 -21.67 -4.81 3.02
C LEU A 56 -22.14 -6.13 3.65
N VAL A 57 -23.34 -6.56 3.28
CA VAL A 57 -23.95 -7.78 3.79
C VAL A 57 -23.51 -9.02 2.99
N SER A 58 -23.02 -8.81 1.77
CA SER A 58 -22.60 -9.87 0.85
C SER A 58 -21.22 -9.59 0.25
N ASP A 59 -20.43 -10.65 0.14
CA ASP A 59 -19.13 -10.67 -0.53
C ASP A 59 -19.20 -10.42 -2.05
N THR A 60 -20.41 -10.48 -2.63
CA THR A 60 -20.68 -10.16 -4.04
C THR A 60 -21.28 -8.77 -4.23
N GLN A 61 -21.64 -8.07 -3.15
CA GLN A 61 -22.15 -6.70 -3.23
C GLN A 61 -21.02 -5.78 -3.68
N LYS A 62 -21.32 -4.90 -4.65
CA LYS A 62 -20.35 -3.94 -5.16
C LYS A 62 -20.24 -2.73 -4.24
N PHE A 63 -19.04 -2.17 -4.16
CA PHE A 63 -18.77 -0.85 -3.61
C PHE A 63 -17.92 -0.04 -4.58
N THR A 64 -17.99 1.28 -4.47
CA THR A 64 -17.14 2.20 -5.24
C THR A 64 -15.91 2.60 -4.44
N ILE A 65 -14.75 2.66 -5.09
CA ILE A 65 -13.54 3.20 -4.46
C ILE A 65 -13.67 4.73 -4.41
N PRO A 66 -13.63 5.36 -3.22
CA PRO A 66 -13.78 6.81 -3.11
C PRO A 66 -12.54 7.55 -3.62
N CYS A 67 -12.69 8.85 -3.89
CA CYS A 67 -11.63 9.81 -4.24
C CYS A 67 -10.87 9.55 -5.56
N LEU A 68 -11.26 8.56 -6.36
CA LEU A 68 -10.74 8.40 -7.72
C LEU A 68 -11.49 9.31 -8.71
N PRO A 69 -10.82 9.81 -9.76
CA PRO A 69 -11.47 10.63 -10.79
C PRO A 69 -12.47 9.86 -11.66
N HIS A 70 -12.38 8.53 -11.65
CA HIS A 70 -13.30 7.63 -12.35
C HIS A 70 -14.02 6.76 -11.33
N THR A 71 -15.29 6.44 -11.59
CA THR A 71 -16.06 5.48 -10.81
C THR A 71 -15.52 4.07 -11.06
N ILE A 72 -14.87 3.50 -10.04
CA ILE A 72 -14.39 2.11 -10.07
C ILE A 72 -15.16 1.32 -9.03
N GLU A 73 -15.79 0.24 -9.46
CA GLU A 73 -16.50 -0.69 -8.59
C GLU A 73 -15.68 -1.95 -8.35
N MET A 74 -15.76 -2.47 -7.12
CA MET A 74 -15.20 -3.76 -6.73
C MET A 74 -16.16 -4.51 -5.82
N THR A 75 -15.94 -5.81 -5.66
CA THR A 75 -16.59 -6.62 -4.61
C THR A 75 -15.59 -6.96 -3.51
N PRO A 76 -16.05 -7.28 -2.28
CA PRO A 76 -15.16 -7.77 -1.22
C PRO A 76 -14.25 -8.92 -1.68
N LEU A 77 -14.75 -9.86 -2.48
CA LEU A 77 -13.95 -11.00 -2.97
C LEU A 77 -12.72 -10.60 -3.81
N GLN A 78 -12.70 -9.40 -4.38
CA GLN A 78 -11.56 -8.87 -5.14
C GLN A 78 -10.49 -8.21 -4.25
N LEU A 79 -10.74 -8.10 -2.94
CA LEU A 79 -9.77 -7.63 -1.94
C LEU A 79 -8.96 -8.78 -1.37
N ALA A 80 -7.74 -8.47 -0.93
CA ALA A 80 -6.94 -9.41 -0.16
C ALA A 80 -7.61 -9.75 1.18
N ASP A 81 -7.45 -10.99 1.65
CA ASP A 81 -8.13 -11.51 2.84
C ASP A 81 -7.89 -10.65 4.09
N TRP A 82 -6.65 -10.19 4.31
CA TRP A 82 -6.31 -9.34 5.47
C TRP A 82 -6.92 -7.94 5.42
N ILE A 83 -7.45 -7.51 4.27
CA ILE A 83 -8.21 -6.26 4.13
C ILE A 83 -9.69 -6.50 4.45
N ARG A 84 -10.20 -7.69 4.11
CA ARG A 84 -11.58 -8.11 4.41
C ARG A 84 -11.80 -8.41 5.89
N VAL A 85 -10.86 -9.09 6.54
CA VAL A 85 -11.02 -9.54 7.92
C VAL A 85 -10.99 -8.34 8.86
N LYS A 86 -12.09 -8.11 9.58
CA LYS A 86 -12.10 -7.23 10.76
C LYS A 86 -11.26 -7.95 11.82
N THR A 87 -10.01 -7.54 12.03
CA THR A 87 -9.21 -8.06 13.14
C THR A 87 -9.98 -7.75 14.42
N SER A 88 -10.55 -8.78 15.06
CA SER A 88 -11.08 -8.66 16.41
C SER A 88 -9.91 -8.25 17.30
N ALA A 89 -9.94 -7.04 17.83
CA ALA A 89 -9.00 -6.62 18.85
C ALA A 89 -9.17 -7.54 20.05
N THR A 90 -8.22 -8.47 20.24
CA THR A 90 -7.91 -9.06 21.55
C THR A 90 -7.01 -8.12 22.33
#